data_AF-A0A6I9XP72-F1
#
_entry.id   AF-A0A6I9XP72-F1
#
_cell.length_a   1.000
_cell.length_b   1.000
_cell.length_c   1.000
_cell.angle_alpha   90.00
_cell.angle_beta   90.00
_cell.angle_gamma   90.00
#
_symmetry.space_group_name_H-M   'P 1'
#
loop_
_entity.id
_entity.type
_entity.pdbx_description
1 polymer ?
#
loop_
_entity_poly.entity_id
_entity_poly.type
_entity_poly.pdbx_seq_one_letter_code
_entity_poly.pdbx_strand_id
1 'polypeptide(L)'
;MLKYTNVRFDLLTDIDMVMFVERGIRSGLSQCSNRYARVNNQYESSYDSSQPSSYLMYYDVNNLYGWTMCEPLPYAEFRSRMSRCVRHGLRVTKIYRALRFAQSPWLRAYIELNTERRTRASNEFEKNLYKLMNNAVFGKIMENVRNYVDVRLVTRWDGRYGAEALIAKPNFYSRSVFDENLMAIELANSRFNLTNQSTSYSLIYFLECRNIYENMKRDIARFDTSDYSDDNAYDIPCANKKVLNLMKDENNGAIMTEFIGLRAKIYALRVLGKSDTKRIKGVRRKTVAKTITFEDFARCLNESLQQSRRQACIRSMLHEI
;
A
#
# COMPACT_ATOMS: atom_id res chain seq x y z
N MET A 1 12.11 -17.44 5.20
CA MET A 1 12.14 -16.36 6.19
C MET A 1 12.41 -16.92 7.59
N LEU A 2 11.50 -17.63 8.26
CA LEU A 2 11.72 -18.12 9.64
C LEU A 2 12.96 -19.01 9.81
N LYS A 3 13.17 -19.95 8.89
CA LYS A 3 14.38 -20.80 8.85
C LYS A 3 15.68 -20.00 8.68
N TYR A 4 15.61 -18.82 8.08
CA TYR A 4 16.77 -17.96 7.86
C TYR A 4 17.05 -17.07 9.06
N THR A 5 16.01 -16.51 9.68
CA THR A 5 16.12 -15.60 10.82
C THR A 5 16.28 -16.34 12.16
N ASN A 6 16.02 -17.65 12.21
CA ASN A 6 16.05 -18.49 13.42
C ASN A 6 15.18 -17.98 14.58
N VAL A 7 14.22 -17.11 14.30
CA VAL A 7 13.30 -16.59 15.30
C VAL A 7 12.25 -17.66 15.66
N ARG A 8 11.91 -17.73 16.94
CA ARG A 8 10.78 -18.53 17.44
C ARG A 8 9.66 -17.57 17.85
N PHE A 9 8.45 -17.83 17.36
CA PHE A 9 7.27 -17.03 17.67
C PHE A 9 6.44 -17.67 18.77
N ASP A 10 6.00 -16.85 19.72
CA ASP A 10 4.89 -17.22 20.59
C ASP A 10 3.56 -17.01 19.87
N LEU A 11 2.63 -17.94 20.04
CA LEU A 11 1.29 -17.80 19.49
C LEU A 11 0.42 -16.92 20.39
N LEU A 12 -0.40 -16.08 19.77
CA LEU A 12 -1.50 -15.43 20.48
C LEU A 12 -2.60 -16.47 20.71
N THR A 13 -2.68 -17.00 21.93
CA THR A 13 -3.71 -17.99 22.31
C THR A 13 -5.01 -17.34 22.79
N ASP A 14 -4.96 -16.07 23.18
CA ASP A 14 -6.11 -15.30 23.67
C ASP A 14 -6.83 -14.59 22.51
N ILE A 15 -8.11 -14.92 22.33
CA ILE A 15 -8.97 -14.34 21.30
C ILE A 15 -9.11 -12.82 21.42
N ASP A 16 -9.10 -12.26 22.64
CA ASP A 16 -9.20 -10.82 22.86
C ASP A 16 -7.95 -10.07 22.39
N MET A 17 -6.77 -10.70 22.52
CA MET A 17 -5.51 -10.16 22.01
C MET A 17 -5.49 -10.20 20.48
N VAL A 18 -5.94 -11.31 19.88
CA VAL A 18 -6.07 -11.44 18.42
C VAL A 18 -7.01 -10.36 17.88
N MET A 19 -8.22 -10.24 18.46
CA MET A 19 -9.20 -9.23 18.05
C MET A 19 -8.68 -7.79 18.25
N PHE A 20 -7.90 -7.54 19.31
CA PHE A 20 -7.27 -6.25 19.54
C PHE A 20 -6.28 -5.90 18.42
N VAL A 21 -5.40 -6.83 18.04
CA VAL A 21 -4.44 -6.65 16.94
C VAL A 21 -5.16 -6.48 15.61
N GLU A 22 -6.10 -7.38 15.28
CA GLU A 22 -6.86 -7.34 14.02
C GLU A 22 -7.64 -6.02 13.85
N ARG A 23 -8.28 -5.53 14.92
CA ARG A 23 -8.98 -4.23 14.89
C ARG A 23 -8.03 -3.04 14.77
N GLY A 24 -6.75 -3.21 15.09
CA GLY A 24 -5.70 -2.20 14.91
C GLY A 24 -5.15 -2.14 13.49
N ILE A 25 -5.30 -3.21 12.68
CA ILE A 25 -4.78 -3.26 11.32
C ILE A 25 -5.48 -2.20 10.45
N ARG A 26 -4.69 -1.39 9.75
CA ARG A 26 -5.14 -0.40 8.76
C ARG A 26 -4.37 -0.63 7.46
N SER A 27 -5.02 -0.34 6.33
CA SER A 27 -4.36 -0.36 5.03
C SER A 27 -3.61 0.96 4.78
N GLY A 28 -2.83 1.02 3.70
CA GLY A 28 -2.07 2.23 3.35
C GLY A 28 -2.96 3.46 3.18
N LEU A 29 -2.46 4.61 3.64
CA LEU A 29 -3.12 5.90 3.50
C LEU A 29 -3.28 6.27 2.01
N SER A 30 -4.46 6.76 1.64
CA SER A 30 -4.69 7.26 0.28
C SER A 30 -5.66 8.43 0.34
N GLN A 31 -5.15 9.62 0.04
CA GLN A 31 -5.89 10.87 0.12
C GLN A 31 -5.54 11.76 -1.07
N CYS A 32 -6.49 12.60 -1.48
CA CYS A 32 -6.29 13.64 -2.48
C CYS A 32 -6.87 14.93 -1.89
N SER A 33 -6.02 15.78 -1.32
CA SER A 33 -6.46 17.01 -0.63
C SER A 33 -6.69 18.15 -1.63
N ASN A 34 -5.73 18.37 -2.53
CA ASN A 34 -5.85 19.34 -3.61
C ASN A 34 -6.35 18.64 -4.88
N ARG A 35 -7.29 19.25 -5.59
CA ARG A 35 -7.87 18.70 -6.81
C ARG A 35 -7.25 19.24 -8.10
N TYR A 36 -6.63 20.40 -8.02
CA TYR A 36 -5.94 21.03 -9.13
C TYR A 36 -4.70 21.73 -8.62
N ALA A 37 -3.62 21.67 -9.39
CA ALA A 37 -2.45 22.50 -9.21
C ALA A 37 -1.76 22.71 -10.55
N ARG A 38 -1.32 23.93 -10.80
CA ARG A 38 -0.47 24.30 -11.92
C ARG A 38 0.74 25.04 -11.36
N VAL A 39 1.92 24.69 -11.85
CA VAL A 39 3.17 25.30 -11.37
C VAL A 39 3.40 26.65 -12.02
N ASN A 40 4.04 27.54 -11.28
CA ASN A 40 4.61 28.78 -11.78
C ASN A 40 6.13 28.70 -11.62
N ASN A 41 6.86 28.30 -12.66
CA ASN A 41 8.32 28.28 -12.61
C ASN A 41 8.92 28.62 -13.96
N GLN A 42 10.20 29.01 -13.95
CA GLN A 42 10.96 29.48 -15.11
C GLN A 42 11.04 28.51 -16.30
N TYR A 43 10.66 27.23 -16.10
CA TYR A 43 10.66 26.21 -17.15
C TYR A 43 9.32 26.15 -17.91
N GLU A 44 8.33 26.92 -17.49
CA GLU A 44 7.01 27.05 -18.14
C GLU A 44 6.94 28.37 -18.93
N SER A 45 6.31 28.35 -20.11
CA SER A 45 6.17 29.52 -20.98
C SER A 45 5.27 30.63 -20.42
N SER A 46 4.36 30.29 -19.52
CA SER A 46 3.44 31.14 -18.76
C SER A 46 4.00 31.58 -17.40
N TYR A 47 5.32 31.44 -17.20
CA TYR A 47 5.99 31.89 -16.00
C TYR A 47 5.76 33.37 -15.71
N ASP A 48 5.27 33.67 -14.52
CA ASP A 48 5.08 35.01 -14.01
C ASP A 48 6.08 35.29 -12.89
N SER A 49 7.04 36.18 -13.18
CA SER A 49 8.08 36.60 -12.23
C SER A 49 7.54 37.38 -11.02
N SER A 50 6.30 37.88 -11.08
CA SER A 50 5.66 38.58 -9.96
C SER A 50 5.09 37.62 -8.91
N GLN A 51 4.85 36.36 -9.28
CA GLN A 51 4.33 35.32 -8.40
C GLN A 51 5.46 34.45 -7.85
N PRO A 52 5.29 33.85 -6.66
CA PRO A 52 6.29 32.95 -6.10
C PRO A 52 6.49 31.74 -7.02
N SER A 53 7.74 31.29 -7.14
CA SER A 53 8.03 30.08 -7.88
C SER A 53 7.45 28.86 -7.17
N SER A 54 6.81 27.98 -7.92
CA SER A 54 6.18 26.77 -7.40
C SER A 54 6.55 25.54 -8.21
N TYR A 55 6.55 24.40 -7.53
CA TYR A 55 7.00 23.12 -8.06
C TYR A 55 6.01 22.01 -7.66
N LEU A 56 5.76 21.09 -8.59
CA LEU A 56 5.08 19.84 -8.31
C LEU A 56 6.10 18.71 -8.28
N MET A 57 6.28 18.09 -7.12
CA MET A 57 7.24 16.99 -6.93
C MET A 57 6.49 15.68 -6.71
N TYR A 58 6.92 14.63 -7.41
CA TYR A 58 6.35 13.30 -7.25
C TYR A 58 7.36 12.36 -6.61
N TYR A 59 7.28 12.22 -5.29
CA TYR A 59 8.18 11.40 -4.51
C TYR A 59 7.59 10.03 -4.22
N ASP A 60 8.38 8.96 -4.38
CA ASP A 60 8.09 7.62 -3.88
C ASP A 60 9.16 7.19 -2.88
N VAL A 61 8.80 6.44 -1.84
CA VAL A 61 9.79 5.97 -0.87
C VAL A 61 10.31 4.60 -1.27
N ASN A 62 11.63 4.48 -1.36
CA ASN A 62 12.30 3.24 -1.69
C ASN A 62 11.99 2.13 -0.68
N ASN A 63 11.18 1.16 -1.11
CA ASN A 63 10.84 -0.06 -0.38
C ASN A 63 10.46 0.20 1.09
N LEU A 64 9.48 1.09 1.31
CA LEU A 64 9.03 1.49 2.63
C LEU A 64 8.71 0.30 3.55
N TYR A 65 7.97 -0.71 3.05
CA TYR A 65 7.68 -1.90 3.85
C TYR A 65 8.92 -2.70 4.22
N GLY A 66 9.86 -2.84 3.28
CA GLY A 66 11.16 -3.44 3.58
C GLY A 66 11.84 -2.73 4.73
N TRP A 67 11.89 -1.39 4.69
CA TRP A 67 12.45 -0.61 5.77
C TRP A 67 11.69 -0.78 7.10
N THR A 68 10.36 -0.69 7.10
CA THR A 68 9.54 -0.92 8.31
C THR A 68 9.73 -2.32 8.87
N MET A 69 9.94 -3.32 8.03
CA MET A 69 10.26 -4.69 8.46
C MET A 69 11.67 -4.82 9.03
N CYS A 70 12.57 -3.86 8.79
CA CYS A 70 13.89 -3.83 9.42
C CYS A 70 13.86 -3.22 10.84
N GLU A 71 12.74 -2.61 11.26
CA GLU A 71 12.56 -2.08 12.60
C GLU A 71 12.23 -3.19 13.62
N PRO A 72 12.35 -2.93 14.94
CA PRO A 72 11.96 -3.90 15.95
C PRO A 72 10.49 -4.31 15.84
N LEU A 73 10.25 -5.59 15.56
CA LEU A 73 8.92 -6.17 15.42
C LEU A 73 8.62 -7.13 16.59
N PRO A 74 7.35 -7.22 17.04
CA PRO A 74 6.95 -8.15 18.09
C PRO A 74 7.19 -9.60 17.68
N TYR A 75 7.61 -10.46 18.62
CA TYR A 75 7.78 -11.90 18.36
C TYR A 75 7.40 -12.83 19.52
N ALA A 76 7.42 -12.36 20.77
CA ALA A 76 7.18 -13.21 21.95
C ALA A 76 6.63 -12.43 23.15
N GLU A 77 6.37 -13.13 24.25
CA GLU A 77 5.98 -12.57 25.55
C GLU A 77 4.71 -11.70 25.53
N PHE A 78 3.73 -12.07 24.71
CA PHE A 78 2.46 -11.36 24.61
C PHE A 78 1.69 -11.46 25.92
N ARG A 79 1.49 -10.32 26.59
CA ARG A 79 0.74 -10.22 27.84
C ARG A 79 -0.17 -9.01 27.81
N SER A 80 -1.45 -9.22 28.14
CA SER A 80 -2.37 -8.11 28.43
C SER A 80 -1.87 -7.40 29.69
N ARG A 81 -1.69 -6.07 29.60
CA ARG A 81 -1.28 -5.25 30.74
C ARG A 81 -2.33 -4.19 31.00
N MET A 82 -3.15 -4.40 32.03
CA MET A 82 -3.90 -3.30 32.63
C MET A 82 -2.88 -2.35 33.30
N SER A 83 -3.02 -1.07 33.05
CA SER A 83 -1.98 -0.04 33.20
C SER A 83 -1.32 0.03 34.59
N ARG A 84 0.00 -0.17 34.64
CA ARG A 84 0.88 0.23 35.76
C ARG A 84 1.25 1.72 35.65
N CYS A 85 0.29 2.59 35.34
CA CYS A 85 0.48 4.04 35.26
C CYS A 85 0.49 4.72 36.64
N VAL A 86 0.26 3.96 37.71
CA VAL A 86 0.17 4.45 39.09
C VAL A 86 1.55 4.79 39.70
N ARG A 87 2.68 4.34 39.13
CA ARG A 87 3.99 4.50 39.79
C ARG A 87 4.65 5.87 39.65
N HIS A 88 4.19 6.77 38.76
CA HIS A 88 4.84 8.07 38.48
C HIS A 88 3.88 9.27 38.56
N GLY A 89 2.77 9.16 39.32
CA GLY A 89 1.92 10.33 39.62
C GLY A 89 1.07 10.87 38.45
N LEU A 90 1.01 10.17 37.31
CA LEU A 90 0.16 10.56 36.18
C LEU A 90 -1.28 10.05 36.36
N ARG A 91 -2.27 10.95 36.30
CA ARG A 91 -3.71 10.60 36.26
C ARG A 91 -4.10 10.15 34.85
N VAL A 92 -4.08 8.84 34.62
CA VAL A 92 -4.74 8.24 33.46
C VAL A 92 -6.25 8.37 33.62
N THR A 93 -6.94 8.96 32.64
CA THR A 93 -8.41 9.07 32.65
C THR A 93 -9.10 7.83 32.08
N LYS A 94 -8.53 7.18 31.05
CA LYS A 94 -9.04 5.94 30.42
C LYS A 94 -7.92 5.19 29.69
N ILE A 95 -7.64 3.93 30.08
CA ILE A 95 -6.91 2.96 29.26
C ILE A 95 -7.84 1.76 29.06
N TYR A 96 -8.21 1.47 27.81
CA TYR A 96 -9.16 0.41 27.52
C TYR A 96 -8.48 -0.96 27.38
N ARG A 97 -7.35 -1.07 26.65
CA ARG A 97 -6.56 -2.29 26.46
C ARG A 97 -5.10 -1.94 26.11
N ALA A 98 -4.13 -2.69 26.63
CA ALA A 98 -2.72 -2.55 26.26
C ALA A 98 -2.03 -3.92 26.21
N LEU A 99 -1.17 -4.11 25.22
CA LEU A 99 -0.43 -5.35 24.99
C LEU A 99 1.07 -5.10 25.22
N ARG A 100 1.69 -5.89 26.08
CA ARG A 100 3.14 -5.96 26.25
C ARG A 100 3.67 -7.15 25.45
N PHE A 101 4.83 -6.99 24.83
CA PHE A 101 5.50 -8.03 24.05
C PHE A 101 7.01 -7.77 24.01
N ALA A 102 7.77 -8.82 23.70
CA ALA A 102 9.17 -8.75 23.31
C ALA A 102 9.26 -8.41 21.82
N GLN A 103 10.19 -7.53 21.45
CA GLN A 103 10.41 -7.08 20.08
C GLN A 103 11.91 -7.04 19.75
N SER A 104 12.25 -7.33 18.49
CA SER A 104 13.62 -7.26 17.97
C SER A 104 13.58 -7.06 16.45
N PRO A 105 14.64 -6.56 15.80
CA PRO A 105 14.68 -6.39 14.34
C PRO A 105 14.93 -7.72 13.61
N TRP A 106 14.15 -8.75 13.92
CA TRP A 106 14.39 -10.14 13.47
C TRP A 106 14.20 -10.36 11.95
N LEU A 107 13.49 -9.47 11.24
CA LEU A 107 13.38 -9.52 9.77
C LEU A 107 14.50 -8.80 9.03
N ARG A 108 15.29 -7.96 9.71
CA ARG A 108 16.26 -7.06 9.08
C ARG A 108 17.22 -7.81 8.15
N ALA A 109 17.87 -8.87 8.65
CA ALA A 109 18.81 -9.68 7.88
C ALA A 109 18.18 -10.30 6.62
N TYR A 110 16.90 -10.71 6.69
CA TYR A 110 16.20 -11.28 5.54
C TYR A 110 15.89 -10.23 4.46
N ILE A 111 15.48 -9.02 4.89
CA ILE A 111 15.20 -7.92 3.96
C ILE A 111 16.48 -7.39 3.32
N GLU A 112 17.56 -7.26 4.09
CA GLU A 112 18.87 -6.84 3.60
C GLU A 112 19.40 -7.83 2.56
N LEU A 113 19.33 -9.14 2.83
CA LEU A 113 19.68 -10.19 1.87
C LEU A 113 18.90 -10.05 0.56
N ASN A 114 17.58 -9.92 0.62
CA ASN A 114 16.77 -9.80 -0.59
C ASN A 114 17.03 -8.48 -1.35
N THR A 115 17.32 -7.41 -0.63
CA THR A 115 17.65 -6.10 -1.22
C THR A 115 18.99 -6.17 -1.95
N GLU A 116 20.00 -6.78 -1.33
CA GLU A 116 21.30 -7.03 -1.96
C GLU A 116 21.17 -7.92 -3.21
N ARG A 117 20.44 -9.03 -3.11
CA ARG A 117 20.18 -9.94 -4.23
C ARG A 117 19.44 -9.23 -5.37
N ARG A 118 18.47 -8.38 -5.05
CA ARG A 118 17.74 -7.56 -6.03
C ARG A 118 18.64 -6.53 -6.72
N THR A 119 19.64 -5.99 -6.03
CA THR A 119 20.61 -5.04 -6.60
C THR A 119 21.60 -5.75 -7.51
N ARG A 120 22.06 -6.95 -7.13
CA ARG A 120 22.99 -7.78 -7.94
C ARG A 120 22.33 -8.45 -9.15
N ALA A 121 21.02 -8.68 -9.11
CA ALA A 121 20.28 -9.29 -10.21
C ALA A 121 20.41 -8.46 -11.50
N SER A 122 20.78 -9.11 -12.60
CA SER A 122 20.77 -8.51 -13.93
C SER A 122 19.35 -8.55 -14.54
N ASN A 123 18.68 -9.69 -14.36
CA ASN A 123 17.42 -10.02 -15.02
C ASN A 123 16.20 -9.38 -14.33
N GLU A 124 15.24 -8.92 -15.15
CA GLU A 124 14.00 -8.32 -14.66
C GLU A 124 13.15 -9.32 -13.87
N PHE A 125 13.19 -10.60 -14.24
CA PHE A 125 12.53 -11.66 -13.49
C PHE A 125 13.04 -11.76 -12.05
N GLU A 126 14.36 -11.86 -11.86
CA GLU A 126 14.97 -11.99 -10.53
C GLU A 126 14.73 -10.75 -9.67
N LYS A 127 14.84 -9.56 -10.27
CA LYS A 127 14.52 -8.30 -9.58
C LYS A 127 13.08 -8.30 -9.06
N ASN A 128 12.14 -8.82 -9.85
CA ASN A 128 10.75 -8.93 -9.46
C ASN A 128 10.51 -10.06 -8.45
N LEU A 129 11.25 -11.16 -8.52
CA LEU A 129 11.20 -12.26 -7.55
C LEU A 129 11.60 -11.79 -6.14
N TYR A 130 12.76 -11.15 -5.98
CA TYR A 130 13.20 -10.68 -4.66
C TYR A 130 12.30 -9.56 -4.11
N LYS A 131 11.75 -8.71 -5.00
CA LYS A 131 10.71 -7.74 -4.62
C LYS A 131 9.45 -8.44 -4.10
N LEU A 132 9.00 -9.49 -4.80
CA LEU A 132 7.84 -10.28 -4.40
C LEU A 132 8.08 -11.00 -3.07
N MET A 133 9.27 -11.55 -2.83
CA MET A 133 9.62 -12.21 -1.57
C MET A 133 9.44 -11.28 -0.36
N ASN A 134 9.92 -10.03 -0.44
CA ASN A 134 9.72 -9.04 0.62
C ASN A 134 8.23 -8.71 0.81
N ASN A 135 7.52 -8.40 -0.27
CA ASN A 135 6.10 -8.02 -0.20
C ASN A 135 5.20 -9.17 0.28
N ALA A 136 5.51 -10.41 -0.11
CA ALA A 136 4.76 -11.60 0.26
C ALA A 136 4.90 -11.91 1.75
N VAL A 137 6.09 -11.71 2.34
CA VAL A 137 6.29 -11.87 3.79
C VAL A 137 5.40 -10.90 4.58
N PHE A 138 5.36 -9.63 4.18
CA PHE A 138 4.45 -8.66 4.80
C PHE A 138 2.98 -9.10 4.69
N GLY A 139 2.55 -9.48 3.49
CA GLY A 139 1.19 -9.96 3.24
C GLY A 139 0.83 -11.20 4.07
N LYS A 140 1.78 -12.12 4.24
CA LYS A 140 1.58 -13.36 5.00
C LYS A 140 1.49 -13.12 6.51
N ILE A 141 2.27 -12.17 7.04
CA ILE A 141 2.22 -11.78 8.46
C ILE A 141 0.88 -11.09 8.80
N MET A 142 0.34 -10.30 7.86
CA MET A 142 -0.91 -9.54 8.05
C MET A 142 -2.15 -10.29 7.53
N GLU A 143 -2.02 -11.58 7.20
CA GLU A 143 -3.10 -12.34 6.59
C GLU A 143 -4.17 -12.70 7.61
N ASN A 144 -5.43 -12.43 7.28
CA ASN A 144 -6.55 -12.87 8.10
C ASN A 144 -6.92 -14.32 7.72
N VAL A 145 -6.50 -15.27 8.57
CA VAL A 145 -6.73 -16.70 8.40
C VAL A 145 -8.21 -17.10 8.48
N ARG A 146 -9.08 -16.29 9.09
CA ARG A 146 -10.53 -16.57 9.10
C ARG A 146 -11.14 -16.46 7.72
N ASN A 147 -10.49 -15.75 6.79
CA ASN A 147 -10.94 -15.72 5.39
C ASN A 147 -10.79 -17.08 4.69
N TYR A 148 -10.09 -18.06 5.28
CA TYR A 148 -9.98 -19.41 4.71
C TYR A 148 -11.19 -20.30 4.96
N VAL A 149 -12.06 -19.93 5.91
CA VAL A 149 -13.22 -20.73 6.29
C VAL A 149 -14.47 -19.85 6.17
N ASP A 150 -15.46 -20.31 5.40
CA ASP A 150 -16.79 -19.68 5.36
C ASP A 150 -17.68 -20.41 6.37
N VAL A 151 -17.97 -19.76 7.49
CA VAL A 151 -18.86 -20.30 8.53
C VAL A 151 -20.24 -19.69 8.36
N ARG A 152 -21.25 -20.54 8.13
CA ARG A 152 -22.65 -20.15 7.98
C ARG A 152 -23.46 -20.63 9.17
N LEU A 153 -24.12 -19.69 9.84
CA LEU A 153 -25.12 -20.01 10.87
C LEU A 153 -26.47 -20.22 10.21
N VAL A 154 -27.09 -21.36 10.52
CA VAL A 154 -28.36 -21.78 9.95
C VAL A 154 -29.31 -22.17 11.07
N THR A 155 -30.57 -21.74 10.95
CA THR A 155 -31.60 -22.01 11.95
C THR A 155 -32.70 -22.96 11.46
N ARG A 156 -32.58 -23.46 10.23
CA ARG A 156 -33.56 -24.35 9.60
C ARG A 156 -32.86 -25.49 8.87
N TRP A 157 -33.41 -26.69 8.98
CA TRP A 157 -32.88 -27.86 8.28
C TRP A 157 -33.13 -27.75 6.76
N ASP A 158 -34.38 -27.49 6.39
CA ASP A 158 -34.85 -27.53 5.01
C ASP A 158 -34.66 -26.21 4.24
N GLY A 159 -34.64 -26.33 2.91
CA GLY A 159 -34.70 -25.22 1.97
C GLY A 159 -33.36 -24.88 1.32
N ARG A 160 -33.40 -23.99 0.30
CA ARG A 160 -32.24 -23.64 -0.54
C ARG A 160 -31.02 -23.12 0.25
N TYR A 161 -31.25 -22.52 1.41
CA TYR A 161 -30.21 -22.02 2.32
C TYR A 161 -30.24 -22.75 3.69
N GLY A 162 -30.96 -23.85 3.78
CA GLY A 162 -31.04 -24.71 4.96
C GLY A 162 -29.75 -25.52 5.17
N ALA A 163 -29.68 -26.19 6.31
CA ALA A 163 -28.50 -26.94 6.73
C ALA A 163 -28.18 -28.07 5.73
N GLU A 164 -29.21 -28.77 5.24
CA GLU A 164 -29.10 -29.85 4.26
C GLU A 164 -28.39 -29.38 2.98
N ALA A 165 -28.84 -28.25 2.41
CA ALA A 165 -28.30 -27.69 1.18
C ALA A 165 -26.83 -27.22 1.31
N LEU A 166 -26.40 -26.84 2.51
CA LEU A 166 -25.01 -26.44 2.76
C LEU A 166 -24.10 -27.63 3.07
N ILE A 167 -24.60 -28.67 3.74
CA ILE A 167 -23.85 -29.93 3.97
C ILE A 167 -23.62 -30.67 2.65
N ALA A 168 -24.59 -30.61 1.73
CA ALA A 168 -24.46 -31.22 0.41
C ALA A 168 -23.42 -30.54 -0.50
N LYS A 169 -22.86 -29.39 -0.10
CA LYS A 169 -21.87 -28.71 -0.92
C LYS A 169 -20.54 -29.46 -0.93
N PRO A 170 -19.85 -29.50 -2.08
CA PRO A 170 -18.56 -30.20 -2.20
C PRO A 170 -17.44 -29.56 -1.37
N ASN A 171 -17.63 -28.30 -0.93
CA ASN A 171 -16.70 -27.61 -0.04
C ASN A 171 -17.12 -27.67 1.43
N PHE A 172 -18.07 -28.54 1.80
CA PHE A 172 -18.39 -28.81 3.19
C PHE A 172 -17.17 -29.36 3.93
N TYR A 173 -16.89 -28.78 5.11
CA TYR A 173 -15.79 -29.22 5.96
C TYR A 173 -16.32 -29.85 7.25
N SER A 174 -17.15 -29.12 8.01
CA SER A 174 -17.66 -29.60 9.29
C SER A 174 -19.01 -28.96 9.65
N ARG A 175 -19.71 -29.54 10.64
CA ARG A 175 -20.89 -28.94 11.26
C ARG A 175 -20.78 -28.95 12.78
N SER A 176 -21.24 -27.88 13.42
CA SER A 176 -21.38 -27.76 14.87
C SER A 176 -22.80 -27.39 15.22
N VAL A 177 -23.44 -28.16 16.12
CA VAL A 177 -24.80 -27.88 16.60
C VAL A 177 -24.70 -27.16 17.92
N PHE A 178 -25.28 -25.97 18.01
CA PHE A 178 -25.29 -25.18 19.25
C PHE A 178 -26.60 -25.33 20.00
N ASP A 179 -27.71 -25.47 19.27
CA ASP A 179 -29.06 -25.62 19.82
C ASP A 179 -29.97 -26.33 18.80
N GLU A 180 -31.18 -26.72 19.22
CA GLU A 180 -32.18 -27.41 18.37
C GLU A 180 -32.46 -26.65 17.06
N ASN A 181 -32.43 -25.31 17.14
CA ASN A 181 -32.68 -24.42 16.02
C ASN A 181 -31.45 -23.60 15.59
N LEU A 182 -30.22 -24.02 15.95
CA LEU A 182 -29.00 -23.31 15.56
C LEU A 182 -27.84 -24.25 15.26
N MET A 183 -27.39 -24.23 14.01
CA MET A 183 -26.24 -25.00 13.52
C MET A 183 -25.25 -24.07 12.80
N ALA A 184 -23.96 -24.23 13.10
CA ALA A 184 -22.89 -23.72 12.24
C ALA A 184 -22.47 -24.78 11.24
N ILE A 185 -22.35 -24.37 9.98
CA ILE A 185 -21.78 -25.17 8.91
C ILE A 185 -20.53 -24.48 8.43
N GLU A 186 -19.41 -25.19 8.52
CA GLU A 186 -18.11 -24.73 8.06
C GLU A 186 -17.87 -25.23 6.64
N LEU A 187 -17.60 -24.30 5.74
CA LEU A 187 -17.24 -24.57 4.36
C LEU A 187 -15.79 -24.17 4.13
N ALA A 188 -15.01 -25.04 3.48
CA ALA A 188 -13.70 -24.72 2.98
C ALA A 188 -13.83 -23.60 1.92
N ASN A 189 -13.13 -22.49 2.13
CA ASN A 189 -13.15 -21.41 1.17
C ASN A 189 -12.22 -21.73 0.00
N SER A 190 -12.79 -22.10 -1.14
CA SER A 190 -12.05 -22.32 -2.40
C SER A 190 -11.65 -21.02 -3.10
N ARG A 191 -12.01 -19.85 -2.55
CA ARG A 191 -11.64 -18.55 -3.11
C ARG A 191 -10.20 -18.17 -2.73
N PHE A 192 -9.28 -18.37 -3.67
CA PHE A 192 -7.98 -17.70 -3.64
C PHE A 192 -8.15 -16.21 -3.89
N ASN A 193 -8.35 -15.43 -2.81
CA ASN A 193 -8.27 -13.98 -2.89
C ASN A 193 -6.79 -13.58 -2.98
N LEU A 194 -6.28 -13.40 -4.19
CA LEU A 194 -5.03 -12.66 -4.40
C LEU A 194 -5.25 -11.22 -3.95
N THR A 195 -4.96 -10.93 -2.68
CA THR A 195 -4.90 -9.56 -2.16
C THR A 195 -3.70 -8.85 -2.77
N ASN A 196 -3.86 -8.37 -4.00
CA ASN A 196 -2.92 -7.43 -4.60
C ASN A 196 -3.04 -6.09 -3.84
N GLN A 197 -2.31 -5.95 -2.76
CA GLN A 197 -2.15 -4.67 -2.08
C GLN A 197 -1.27 -3.76 -2.95
N SER A 198 -1.89 -3.01 -3.84
CA SER A 198 -1.24 -1.88 -4.52
C SER A 198 -1.24 -0.68 -3.56
N THR A 199 -0.24 -0.65 -2.70
CA THR A 199 0.11 0.50 -1.86
C THR A 199 1.28 1.21 -2.54
N SER A 200 0.94 2.18 -3.39
CA SER A 200 1.90 3.19 -3.79
C SER A 200 1.95 4.20 -2.65
N TYR A 201 3.10 4.31 -1.99
CA TYR A 201 3.40 5.35 -1.00
C TYR A 201 4.01 6.56 -1.71
N SER A 202 3.38 6.91 -2.83
CA SER A 202 3.83 7.96 -3.68
C SER A 202 3.07 9.24 -3.32
N LEU A 203 3.82 10.30 -3.09
CA LEU A 203 3.35 11.59 -2.59
C LEU A 203 3.60 12.63 -3.67
N ILE A 204 2.53 13.33 -4.05
CA ILE A 204 2.61 14.47 -4.96
C ILE A 204 2.49 15.72 -4.10
N TYR A 205 3.55 16.52 -4.07
CA TYR A 205 3.63 17.75 -3.31
C TYR A 205 3.57 18.95 -4.23
N PHE A 206 2.74 19.93 -3.87
CA PHE A 206 2.83 21.28 -4.39
C PHE A 206 3.65 22.12 -3.40
N LEU A 207 4.75 22.68 -3.87
CA LEU A 207 5.73 23.39 -3.05
C LEU A 207 5.97 24.78 -3.62
N GLU A 208 5.81 25.81 -2.80
CA GLU A 208 6.22 27.18 -3.14
C GLU A 208 7.62 27.41 -2.58
N CYS A 209 8.62 27.54 -3.46
CA CYS A 209 10.00 27.78 -3.07
C CYS A 209 10.81 28.33 -4.25
N ARG A 210 11.94 28.99 -3.97
CA ARG A 210 12.80 29.58 -5.01
C ARG A 210 13.39 28.52 -5.95
N ASN A 211 13.93 27.44 -5.39
CA ASN A 211 14.48 26.32 -6.16
C ASN A 211 14.45 25.05 -5.30
N ILE A 212 13.62 24.08 -5.69
CA ILE A 212 13.48 22.82 -4.96
C ILE A 212 14.72 21.93 -5.10
N TYR A 213 15.42 21.99 -6.24
CA TYR A 213 16.57 21.14 -6.53
C TYR A 213 17.78 21.54 -5.69
N GLU A 214 17.95 22.83 -5.38
CA GLU A 214 18.93 23.28 -4.39
C GLU A 214 18.67 22.70 -2.99
N ASN A 215 17.41 22.67 -2.57
CA ASN A 215 17.03 22.07 -1.29
C ASN A 215 17.30 20.55 -1.29
N MET A 216 16.99 19.87 -2.40
CA MET A 216 17.32 18.44 -2.56
C MET A 216 18.83 18.18 -2.50
N LYS A 217 19.66 19.05 -3.11
CA LYS A 217 21.13 18.95 -3.05
C LYS A 217 21.67 19.08 -1.63
N ARG A 218 21.11 20.01 -0.83
CA ARG A 218 21.49 20.19 0.58
C ARG A 218 21.19 18.96 1.43
N ASP A 219 20.04 18.32 1.19
CA ASP A 219 19.56 17.16 1.94
C ASP A 219 19.72 15.84 1.17
N ILE A 220 20.73 15.74 0.30
CA ILE A 220 20.87 14.61 -0.65
C ILE A 220 20.91 13.23 0.01
N ALA A 221 21.38 13.15 1.26
CA ALA A 221 21.37 11.93 2.06
C ALA A 221 19.95 11.35 2.28
N ARG A 222 18.90 12.15 2.10
CA ARG A 222 17.49 11.74 2.21
C ARG A 222 16.85 11.35 0.88
N PHE A 223 17.56 11.56 -0.23
CA PHE A 223 17.04 11.34 -1.58
C PHE A 223 17.83 10.27 -2.33
N ASP A 224 17.10 9.45 -3.10
CA ASP A 224 17.67 8.62 -4.15
C ASP A 224 17.61 9.41 -5.47
N THR A 225 18.78 9.84 -5.92
CA THR A 225 18.98 10.61 -7.16
C THR A 225 19.69 9.78 -8.22
N SER A 226 19.82 8.46 -8.03
CA SER A 226 20.61 7.58 -8.89
C SER A 226 20.06 7.38 -10.30
N ASP A 227 18.79 7.73 -10.52
CA ASP A 227 18.13 7.66 -11.82
C ASP A 227 18.09 9.02 -12.55
N TYR A 228 18.73 10.06 -11.99
CA TYR A 228 18.96 11.32 -12.71
C TYR A 228 20.00 11.12 -13.81
N SER A 229 19.97 12.00 -14.82
CA SER A 229 21.02 12.06 -15.83
C SER A 229 22.28 12.72 -15.25
N ASP A 230 23.46 12.26 -15.64
CA ASP A 230 24.74 12.86 -15.20
C ASP A 230 24.87 14.32 -15.69
N ASP A 231 24.19 14.67 -16.79
CA ASP A 231 24.15 16.01 -17.40
C ASP A 231 22.85 16.79 -17.07
N ASN A 232 22.18 16.46 -15.97
CA ASN A 232 20.91 17.11 -15.63
C ASN A 232 21.07 18.62 -15.41
N ALA A 233 20.09 19.40 -15.85
CA ALA A 233 20.08 20.87 -15.81
C ALA A 233 20.08 21.51 -14.40
N TYR A 234 20.14 20.70 -13.34
CA TYR A 234 20.07 21.16 -11.94
C TYR A 234 21.35 20.84 -11.15
N ASP A 235 22.35 20.23 -11.80
CA ASP A 235 23.61 19.77 -11.20
C ASP A 235 23.39 18.86 -9.98
N ILE A 236 22.36 18.01 -10.03
CA ILE A 236 22.12 17.01 -8.97
C ILE A 236 23.08 15.84 -9.16
N PRO A 237 23.90 15.48 -8.17
CA PRO A 237 24.77 14.33 -8.29
C PRO A 237 23.97 13.04 -8.13
N CYS A 238 24.32 12.03 -8.93
CA CYS A 238 23.70 10.71 -8.91
C CYS A 238 24.15 9.90 -7.68
N ALA A 239 23.26 9.68 -6.71
CA ALA A 239 23.58 9.03 -5.44
C ALA A 239 22.48 8.10 -4.92
N ASN A 240 22.84 7.26 -3.95
CA ASN A 240 21.93 6.49 -3.09
C ASN A 240 20.99 5.49 -3.77
N LYS A 241 21.47 4.85 -4.85
CA LYS A 241 20.70 3.87 -5.64
C LYS A 241 20.05 2.78 -4.79
N LYS A 242 18.71 2.78 -4.77
CA LYS A 242 17.86 1.78 -4.09
C LYS A 242 18.13 1.63 -2.60
N VAL A 243 18.71 2.64 -1.96
CA VAL A 243 18.86 2.65 -0.50
C VAL A 243 17.46 2.76 0.13
N LEU A 244 17.20 1.94 1.15
CA LEU A 244 15.89 1.85 1.80
C LEU A 244 15.51 3.18 2.46
N ASN A 245 14.22 3.50 2.47
CA ASN A 245 13.63 4.68 3.14
C ASN A 245 14.03 6.04 2.57
N LEU A 246 14.72 6.08 1.43
CA LEU A 246 15.01 7.36 0.76
C LEU A 246 13.87 7.74 -0.18
N MET A 247 13.66 9.05 -0.31
CA MET A 247 12.70 9.61 -1.24
C MET A 247 13.30 9.62 -2.64
N LYS A 248 12.57 9.07 -3.60
CA LYS A 248 12.95 9.05 -5.00
C LYS A 248 12.03 9.97 -5.79
N ASP A 249 12.59 10.82 -6.64
CA ASP A 249 11.79 11.54 -7.65
C ASP A 249 11.38 10.57 -8.77
N GLU A 250 10.08 10.28 -8.88
CA GLU A 250 9.53 9.41 -9.92
C GLU A 250 9.63 10.00 -11.33
N ASN A 251 9.82 11.31 -11.44
CA ASN A 251 9.99 11.99 -12.71
C ASN A 251 11.45 12.12 -13.13
N ASN A 252 12.42 11.72 -12.30
CA ASN A 252 13.85 11.80 -12.56
C ASN A 252 14.28 13.20 -13.08
N GLY A 253 13.83 14.26 -12.41
CA GLY A 253 14.16 15.65 -12.77
C GLY A 253 13.28 16.26 -13.87
N ALA A 254 12.37 15.51 -14.49
CA ALA A 254 11.43 16.09 -15.44
C ALA A 254 10.36 16.94 -14.72
N ILE A 255 10.20 18.19 -15.15
CA ILE A 255 9.28 19.15 -14.50
C ILE A 255 7.83 18.71 -14.67
N MET A 256 7.13 18.45 -13.57
CA MET A 256 5.68 18.33 -13.58
C MET A 256 5.06 19.72 -13.64
N THR A 257 4.26 19.98 -14.66
CA THR A 257 3.66 21.30 -14.90
C THR A 257 2.25 21.42 -14.33
N GLU A 258 1.50 20.32 -14.38
CA GLU A 258 0.07 20.35 -14.04
C GLU A 258 -0.37 19.03 -13.39
N PHE A 259 -1.27 19.17 -12.42
CA PHE A 259 -1.86 18.06 -11.68
C PHE A 259 -3.38 18.22 -11.58
N ILE A 260 -4.10 17.14 -11.87
CA ILE A 260 -5.54 17.04 -11.62
C ILE A 260 -5.83 15.79 -10.80
N GLY A 261 -6.41 15.97 -9.62
CA GLY A 261 -6.84 14.92 -8.72
C GLY A 261 -8.36 14.91 -8.55
N LEU A 262 -9.04 13.92 -9.12
CA LEU A 262 -10.50 13.81 -8.99
C LEU A 262 -10.89 13.12 -7.68
N ARG A 263 -10.19 12.03 -7.34
CA ARG A 263 -10.37 11.24 -6.10
C ARG A 263 -9.06 10.50 -5.76
N ALA A 264 -9.00 9.93 -4.56
CA ALA A 264 -7.92 9.02 -4.19
C ALA A 264 -7.72 7.92 -5.25
N LYS A 265 -6.47 7.77 -5.73
CA LYS A 265 -6.07 6.84 -6.81
C LYS A 265 -6.72 7.12 -8.19
N ILE A 266 -7.26 8.33 -8.41
CA ILE A 266 -7.80 8.80 -9.69
C ILE A 266 -7.25 10.21 -9.96
N TYR A 267 -6.18 10.29 -10.76
CA TYR A 267 -5.49 11.54 -11.06
C TYR A 267 -4.76 11.50 -12.40
N ALA A 268 -4.41 12.69 -12.91
CA ALA A 268 -3.60 12.90 -14.09
C ALA A 268 -2.46 13.89 -13.80
N LEU A 269 -1.30 13.65 -14.41
CA LEU A 269 -0.08 14.46 -14.30
C LEU A 269 0.38 14.84 -15.70
N ARG A 270 0.74 16.11 -15.88
CA ARG A 270 1.44 16.60 -17.07
C ARG A 270 2.89 16.89 -16.72
N VAL A 271 3.80 16.33 -17.51
CA VAL A 271 5.25 16.41 -17.25
C VAL A 271 5.94 16.83 -18.54
N LEU A 272 6.80 17.84 -18.45
CA LEU A 272 7.51 18.38 -19.60
C LEU A 272 8.40 17.30 -20.23
N GLY A 273 8.31 17.16 -21.57
CA GLY A 273 9.07 16.15 -22.32
C GLY A 273 8.60 14.70 -22.14
N LYS A 274 7.49 14.46 -21.42
CA LYS A 274 6.91 13.11 -21.23
C LYS A 274 5.42 13.11 -21.61
N SER A 275 4.89 11.91 -21.87
CA SER A 275 3.44 11.74 -22.07
C SER A 275 2.67 11.85 -20.76
N ASP A 276 1.44 12.34 -20.85
CA ASP A 276 0.56 12.53 -19.68
C ASP A 276 0.38 11.22 -18.90
N THR A 277 0.71 11.25 -17.61
CA THR A 277 0.56 10.09 -16.73
C THR A 277 -0.84 10.09 -16.13
N LYS A 278 -1.62 9.05 -16.42
CA LYS A 278 -3.01 8.91 -15.98
C LYS A 278 -3.18 7.69 -15.10
N ARG A 279 -3.74 7.88 -13.90
CA ARG A 279 -4.02 6.81 -12.94
C ARG A 279 -5.50 6.79 -12.64
N ILE A 280 -6.15 5.66 -12.91
CA ILE A 280 -7.56 5.44 -12.62
C ILE A 280 -7.73 4.06 -12.03
N LYS A 281 -8.02 4.00 -10.73
CA LYS A 281 -8.27 2.74 -10.03
C LYS A 281 -9.47 2.01 -10.66
N GLY A 282 -9.29 0.73 -10.97
CA GLY A 282 -10.36 -0.13 -11.52
C GLY A 282 -10.47 -0.13 -13.05
N VAL A 283 -9.71 0.72 -13.76
CA VAL A 283 -9.68 0.76 -15.23
C VAL A 283 -8.36 0.17 -15.74
N ARG A 284 -8.42 -0.63 -16.80
CA ARG A 284 -7.23 -1.24 -17.41
C ARG A 284 -6.29 -0.18 -17.98
N ARG A 285 -4.99 -0.32 -17.75
CA ARG A 285 -3.95 0.63 -18.24
C ARG A 285 -4.07 0.89 -19.75
N LYS A 286 -4.34 -0.14 -20.55
CA LYS A 286 -4.48 -0.02 -22.01
C LYS A 286 -5.68 0.84 -22.42
N THR A 287 -6.78 0.77 -21.68
CA THR A 287 -7.95 1.64 -21.90
C THR A 287 -7.61 3.07 -21.55
N VAL A 288 -7.03 3.30 -20.36
CA VAL A 288 -6.60 4.64 -19.92
C VAL A 288 -5.65 5.30 -20.92
N ALA A 289 -4.69 4.54 -21.45
CA ALA A 289 -3.72 5.07 -22.41
C ALA A 289 -4.34 5.45 -23.76
N LYS A 290 -5.37 4.73 -24.21
CA LYS A 290 -5.96 4.90 -25.55
C LYS A 290 -7.16 5.86 -25.62
N THR A 291 -7.99 5.89 -24.58
CA THR A 291 -9.33 6.50 -24.67
C THR A 291 -9.56 7.64 -23.69
N ILE A 292 -8.60 7.93 -22.82
CA ILE A 292 -8.72 8.96 -21.78
C ILE A 292 -7.56 9.93 -21.95
N THR A 293 -7.88 11.21 -22.11
CA THR A 293 -6.90 12.30 -22.20
C THR A 293 -6.77 13.04 -20.88
N PHE A 294 -5.83 13.98 -20.78
CA PHE A 294 -5.72 14.84 -19.61
C PHE A 294 -6.90 15.83 -19.54
N GLU A 295 -7.36 16.31 -20.68
CA GLU A 295 -8.50 17.23 -20.83
C GLU A 295 -9.80 16.58 -20.35
N ASP A 296 -9.94 15.25 -20.47
CA ASP A 296 -11.06 14.53 -19.87
C ASP A 296 -11.10 14.73 -18.35
N PHE A 297 -9.96 14.70 -17.67
CA PHE A 297 -9.89 14.98 -16.23
C PHE A 297 -10.23 16.45 -15.94
N ALA A 298 -9.74 17.40 -16.74
CA ALA A 298 -10.03 18.82 -16.58
C ALA A 298 -11.53 19.12 -16.72
N ARG A 299 -12.19 18.54 -17.74
CA ARG A 299 -13.64 18.64 -17.92
C ARG A 299 -14.41 18.01 -16.76
N CYS A 300 -14.01 16.83 -16.31
CA CYS A 300 -14.65 16.18 -15.17
C CYS A 300 -14.51 17.00 -13.87
N LEU A 301 -13.39 17.70 -13.69
CA LEU A 301 -13.18 18.57 -12.54
C LEU A 301 -14.03 19.83 -12.60
N ASN A 302 -14.03 20.53 -13.74
CA ASN A 302 -14.65 21.85 -13.88
C ASN A 302 -16.17 21.76 -14.11
N GLU A 303 -16.61 20.80 -14.91
CA GLU A 303 -18.01 20.68 -15.35
C GLU A 303 -18.79 19.61 -14.55
N SER A 304 -18.15 18.95 -13.58
CA SER A 304 -18.73 17.84 -12.80
C SER A 304 -19.35 16.73 -13.66
N LEU A 305 -18.80 16.51 -14.86
CA LEU A 305 -19.29 15.50 -15.79
C LEU A 305 -18.93 14.09 -15.37
N GLN A 306 -19.86 13.16 -15.60
CA GLN A 306 -19.60 11.73 -15.49
C GLN A 306 -19.23 11.17 -16.86
N GLN A 307 -18.02 10.63 -16.98
CA GLN A 307 -17.58 9.95 -18.19
C GLN A 307 -17.51 8.43 -18.00
N SER A 308 -18.00 7.69 -18.99
CA SER A 308 -17.89 6.23 -19.05
C SER A 308 -17.07 5.81 -20.26
N ARG A 309 -16.38 4.68 -20.14
CA ARG A 309 -15.61 4.06 -21.23
C ARG A 309 -15.85 2.56 -21.23
N ARG A 310 -16.03 1.98 -22.41
CA ARG A 310 -16.10 0.53 -22.58
C ARG A 310 -14.70 -0.06 -22.48
N GLN A 311 -14.55 -1.14 -21.71
CA GLN A 311 -13.32 -1.91 -21.65
C GLN A 311 -13.63 -3.40 -21.72
N ALA A 312 -12.81 -4.14 -22.48
CA ALA A 312 -12.89 -5.60 -22.48
C ALA A 312 -12.16 -6.14 -21.24
N CYS A 313 -12.85 -6.94 -20.44
CA CYS A 313 -12.27 -7.62 -19.29
C CYS A 313 -12.54 -9.12 -19.36
N ILE A 314 -11.48 -9.92 -19.27
CA ILE A 314 -11.62 -11.34 -18.98
C ILE A 314 -11.86 -11.42 -17.48
N ARG A 315 -13.07 -11.83 -17.10
CA ARG A 315 -13.44 -12.13 -15.72
C ARG A 315 -13.85 -13.59 -15.69
N SER A 316 -13.31 -14.34 -14.73
CA SER A 316 -13.95 -15.59 -14.34
C SER A 316 -15.27 -15.22 -13.67
N MET A 317 -16.40 -15.53 -14.32
CA MET A 317 -17.74 -15.30 -13.78
C MET A 317 -18.37 -16.58 -13.22
N LEU A 318 -17.66 -17.70 -13.32
CA LEU A 318 -18.10 -19.02 -12.92
C LEU A 318 -16.94 -19.73 -12.22
N HIS A 319 -16.92 -19.66 -10.90
CA HIS A 319 -16.65 -20.88 -10.13
C HIS A 319 -17.99 -21.27 -9.52
N GLU A 320 -18.91 -21.71 -10.39
CA GLU A 320 -20.00 -22.58 -9.98
C GLU A 320 -19.38 -23.98 -9.79
N ILE A 321 -19.47 -24.49 -8.58
CA ILE A 321 -19.58 -25.92 -8.33
C ILE A 321 -20.75 -26.08 -7.38
#